data_AF-A0A1G2IHR4-F1
#
_entry.id   AF-A0A1G2IHR4-F1
#
_cell.length_a   1.000
_cell.length_b   1.000
_cell.length_c   1.000
_cell.angle_alpha   90.00
_cell.angle_beta   90.00
_cell.angle_gamma   90.00
#
_symmetry.space_group_name_H-M   'P 1'
#
loop_
_entity.id
_entity.type
_entity.pdbx_description
1 polymer ?
#
loop_
_entity_poly.entity_id
_entity_poly.type
_entity_poly.pdbx_seq_one_letter_code
_entity_poly.pdbx_strand_id
1 'polypeptide(L)'
;MNNWIKREKYVIVNGQSKMFRIIKWVVFIMLGVLVYLFFGGEVLALAILALAIIGTSVHFLFRWKTHGWTKNWGLYKVIKTPFNEI
;
A
#
# COMPACT_ATOMS: atom_id res chain seq x y z
N MET A 1 -22.30 4.12 -10.25
CA MET A 1 -21.02 4.11 -9.49
C MET A 1 -20.07 5.10 -10.15
N ASN A 2 -19.65 6.16 -9.44
CA ASN A 2 -18.80 7.23 -9.97
C ASN A 2 -17.51 6.68 -10.59
N ASN A 3 -17.06 7.26 -11.72
CA ASN A 3 -15.83 6.85 -12.43
C ASN A 3 -14.60 6.86 -11.51
N TRP A 4 -14.57 7.77 -10.54
CA TRP A 4 -13.58 7.80 -9.47
C TRP A 4 -13.53 6.49 -8.65
N ILE A 5 -14.67 5.94 -8.26
CA ILE A 5 -14.75 4.70 -7.46
C ILE A 5 -14.28 3.51 -8.30
N LYS A 6 -14.63 3.46 -9.59
CA LYS A 6 -14.15 2.42 -10.52
C LYS A 6 -12.62 2.46 -10.65
N ARG A 7 -12.04 3.65 -10.79
CA ARG A 7 -10.59 3.85 -10.84
C ARG A 7 -9.90 3.40 -9.56
N GLU A 8 -10.39 3.82 -8.40
CA GLU A 8 -9.79 3.42 -7.12
C GLU A 8 -9.84 1.89 -6.93
N LYS A 9 -10.96 1.24 -7.23
CA LYS A 9 -11.05 -0.23 -7.24
C LYS A 9 -10.03 -0.85 -8.21
N TYR A 10 -9.90 -0.31 -9.41
CA TYR A 10 -8.94 -0.80 -10.40
C TYR A 10 -7.49 -0.67 -9.91
N VAL A 11 -7.11 0.46 -9.33
CA VAL A 11 -5.77 0.69 -8.77
C VAL A 11 -5.50 -0.24 -7.59
N ILE A 12 -6.48 -0.43 -6.69
CA ILE A 12 -6.37 -1.35 -5.54
C ILE A 12 -6.12 -2.79 -6.00
N VAL A 13 -6.66 -3.22 -7.14
CA VAL A 13 -6.51 -4.58 -7.67
C VAL A 13 -5.27 -4.73 -8.55
N ASN A 14 -4.98 -3.75 -9.41
CA ASN A 14 -3.96 -3.87 -10.45
C ASN A 14 -2.65 -3.12 -10.16
N GLY A 15 -2.62 -2.25 -9.14
CA GLY A 15 -1.42 -1.48 -8.78
C GLY A 15 -0.26 -2.32 -8.24
N GLN A 16 -0.49 -3.59 -7.92
CA GLN A 16 0.54 -4.53 -7.46
C GLN A 16 0.30 -5.91 -8.07
N SER A 17 1.37 -6.55 -8.56
CA SER A 17 1.29 -7.92 -9.09
C SER A 17 0.91 -8.91 -7.99
N LYS A 18 0.29 -10.04 -8.38
CA LYS A 18 -0.10 -11.09 -7.43
C LYS A 18 1.09 -11.62 -6.63
N MET A 19 2.23 -11.86 -7.30
CA MET A 19 3.45 -12.33 -6.64
C MET A 19 4.00 -11.32 -5.63
N PHE A 20 3.98 -10.02 -5.96
CA PHE A 20 4.40 -9.00 -5.02
C PHE A 20 3.54 -9.01 -3.75
N ARG A 21 2.22 -9.19 -3.88
CA ARG A 21 1.31 -9.29 -2.72
C ARG A 21 1.62 -10.51 -1.86
N ILE A 22 1.85 -11.67 -2.47
CA ILE A 22 2.17 -12.91 -1.76
C ILE A 22 3.48 -12.74 -0.99
N ILE A 23 4.55 -12.30 -1.67
CA ILE A 23 5.87 -12.11 -1.06
C ILE A 23 5.79 -11.09 0.09
N LYS A 24 5.11 -9.95 -0.11
CA LYS A 24 4.91 -8.93 0.92
C LYS A 24 4.33 -9.51 2.20
N TRP A 25 3.26 -10.31 2.09
CA TRP A 25 2.61 -10.90 3.26
C TRP A 25 3.46 -11.97 3.93
N VAL A 26 4.15 -12.81 3.16
CA VAL A 26 5.11 -13.79 3.71
C VAL A 26 6.20 -13.09 4.52
N VAL A 27 6.79 -12.02 3.98
CA VAL A 27 7.83 -11.24 4.67
C VAL A 27 7.28 -10.60 5.93
N PHE A 28 6.09 -9.97 5.88
CA PHE A 28 5.50 -9.34 7.06
C PHE A 28 5.14 -10.34 8.17
N ILE A 29 4.61 -11.51 7.81
CA ILE A 29 4.31 -12.57 8.79
C ILE A 29 5.60 -13.08 9.41
N MET A 30 6.63 -13.38 8.60
CA MET A 30 7.92 -13.87 9.10
C MET A 30 8.57 -12.85 10.04
N LEU A 31 8.63 -11.57 9.67
CA LEU A 31 9.15 -10.51 10.53
C LEU A 31 8.30 -10.34 11.81
N GLY A 32 6.98 -10.43 11.72
CA GLY A 32 6.09 -10.36 12.87
C GLY A 32 6.32 -11.50 13.86
N VAL A 33 6.50 -12.73 13.35
CA VAL A 33 6.84 -13.91 14.16
C VAL A 33 8.20 -13.71 14.83
N LEU A 34 9.22 -13.24 14.11
CA LEU A 34 10.53 -12.97 14.69
C LEU A 34 10.43 -11.91 15.81
N VAL A 35 9.75 -10.79 15.55
CA VAL A 35 9.57 -9.73 16.56
C VAL A 35 8.86 -10.28 17.80
N TYR A 36 7.81 -11.08 17.62
CA TYR A 36 7.11 -11.71 18.73
C TYR A 36 8.01 -12.63 19.56
N LEU A 37 8.80 -13.50 18.89
CA LEU A 37 9.66 -14.46 19.57
C LEU A 37 10.80 -13.79 20.34
N PHE A 38 11.37 -12.69 19.83
CA PHE A 38 12.52 -12.02 20.44
C PHE A 38 12.15 -10.89 21.41
N PHE A 39 11.02 -10.21 21.19
CA PHE A 39 10.65 -8.99 21.92
C PHE A 39 9.25 -9.03 22.55
N GLY A 40 8.48 -10.10 22.31
CA GLY A 40 7.15 -10.29 22.88
C GLY A 40 6.02 -9.55 22.17
N GLY A 41 4.81 -9.75 22.68
CA GLY A 41 3.57 -9.25 22.06
C GLY A 41 3.38 -7.74 22.14
N GLU A 42 3.83 -7.08 23.21
CA GLU A 42 3.70 -5.64 23.38
C GLU A 42 4.51 -4.87 22.32
N VAL A 43 5.76 -5.29 22.10
CA VAL A 43 6.63 -4.70 21.08
C VAL A 43 6.06 -4.95 19.68
N LEU A 44 5.56 -6.17 19.41
CA LEU A 44 4.87 -6.45 18.14
C LEU A 44 3.66 -5.52 17.93
N ALA A 45 2.84 -5.30 18.96
CA ALA A 45 1.66 -4.44 18.87
C ALA A 45 2.05 -2.98 18.57
N LEU A 46 3.06 -2.44 19.25
CA LEU A 46 3.60 -1.11 18.99
C LEU A 46 4.18 -1.00 17.58
N ALA A 47 4.92 -2.02 17.11
CA ALA A 47 5.47 -2.07 15.77
C ALA A 47 4.37 -2.07 14.70
N ILE A 48 3.30 -2.87 14.88
CA ILE A 48 2.14 -2.89 13.98
C ILE A 48 1.47 -1.51 13.94
N LEU A 49 1.24 -0.89 15.10
CA LEU A 49 0.64 0.44 15.18
C LEU A 49 1.49 1.50 14.45
N ALA A 50 2.80 1.51 14.70
CA ALA A 50 3.73 2.43 14.05
C ALA A 50 3.74 2.23 12.52
N LEU A 51 3.78 0.98 12.05
CA LEU A 51 3.72 0.65 10.63
C LEU A 51 2.38 1.05 10.00
N ALA A 52 1.26 0.92 10.71
CA ALA A 52 -0.04 1.36 10.24
C ALA A 52 -0.09 2.89 10.06
N ILE A 53 0.43 3.64 11.03
CA ILE A 53 0.49 5.11 10.97
C ILE A 53 1.40 5.56 9.83
N ILE A 54 2.63 5.03 9.77
CA ILE A 54 3.61 5.39 8.74
C ILE A 54 3.09 4.99 7.36
N GLY A 55 2.62 3.75 7.20
CA GLY A 55 2.12 3.23 5.93
C GLY A 55 0.93 4.03 5.40
N THR A 56 0.00 4.41 6.28
CA THR A 56 -1.16 5.25 5.92
C THR A 56 -0.72 6.66 5.54
N SER A 57 0.15 7.27 6.33
CA SER A 57 0.68 8.61 6.06
C SER A 57 1.42 8.67 4.73
N VAL A 58 2.29 7.68 4.48
CA VAL A 58 3.05 7.52 3.24
C VAL A 58 2.10 7.27 2.06
N HIS A 59 1.07 6.44 2.24
CA HIS A 59 0.05 6.20 1.21
C HIS A 59 -0.65 7.51 0.80
N PHE A 60 -1.12 8.31 1.76
CA PHE A 60 -1.78 9.58 1.48
C PHE A 60 -0.83 10.62 0.89
N LEU A 61 0.42 10.66 1.35
CA LEU A 61 1.46 11.51 0.77
C LEU A 61 1.67 11.20 -0.72
N PHE A 62 1.86 9.92 -1.05
CA PHE A 62 2.02 9.49 -2.45
C PHE A 62 0.77 9.77 -3.27
N ARG A 63 -0.41 9.51 -2.72
CA ARG A 63 -1.68 9.80 -3.38
C ARG A 63 -1.84 11.29 -3.67
N TRP A 64 -1.48 12.17 -2.74
CA TRP A 64 -1.51 13.61 -2.93
C TRP A 64 -0.54 14.05 -4.03
N LYS A 65 0.73 13.62 -3.93
CA LYS A 65 1.77 14.02 -4.87
C LYS A 65 1.51 13.53 -6.30
N THR A 66 1.00 12.31 -6.45
CA THR A 66 0.65 11.72 -7.76
C THR A 66 -0.74 12.14 -8.26
N HIS A 67 -1.45 13.03 -7.56
CA HIS A 67 -2.83 13.42 -7.88
C HIS A 67 -3.76 12.21 -8.08
N GLY A 68 -3.73 11.28 -7.13
CA GLY A 68 -4.48 10.03 -7.20
C GLY A 68 -3.97 9.10 -8.28
N TRP A 69 -2.65 8.89 -8.34
CA TRP A 69 -1.97 7.95 -9.25
C TRP A 69 -2.01 8.34 -10.74
N THR A 70 -2.38 9.58 -11.05
CA THR A 70 -2.52 10.11 -12.42
C THR A 70 -1.27 10.81 -12.95
N LYS A 71 -0.36 11.21 -12.05
CA LYS A 71 0.93 11.85 -12.38
C LYS A 71 2.09 11.04 -11.83
N ASN A 72 3.23 11.10 -12.52
CA ASN A 72 4.49 10.56 -12.01
C ASN A 72 4.96 11.40 -10.81
N TRP A 73 5.49 10.74 -9.78
CA TRP A 73 6.19 11.43 -8.70
C TRP A 73 7.23 10.52 -8.06
N GLY A 74 8.50 10.94 -8.09
CA GLY A 74 9.62 10.12 -7.60
C GLY A 74 9.67 8.76 -8.29
N LEU A 75 9.68 7.68 -7.49
CA LEU A 75 9.70 6.29 -7.99
C LEU A 75 8.33 5.78 -8.47
N TYR A 76 7.25 6.54 -8.23
CA TYR A 76 5.90 6.12 -8.61
C TYR A 76 5.53 6.62 -10.00
N LYS A 77 5.22 5.68 -10.89
CA LYS A 77 4.75 5.94 -12.26
C LYS A 77 3.22 6.00 -12.31
N VAL A 78 2.70 6.74 -13.30
CA VAL A 78 1.27 6.80 -13.60
C VAL A 78 0.71 5.38 -13.78
N ILE A 79 -0.42 5.13 -13.13
CA ILE A 79 -1.18 3.89 -13.33
C ILE A 79 -2.21 4.18 -14.43
N LYS A 80 -1.99 3.59 -15.62
CA LYS A 80 -2.96 3.65 -16.70
C LYS A 80 -4.21 2.88 -16.28
N THR A 81 -5.35 3.56 -16.24
CA THR A 81 -6.64 2.93 -15.99
C THR A 81 -7.56 3.20 -17.18
N PRO A 82 -8.49 2.29 -17.51
CA PRO A 82 -9.46 2.49 -18.58
C PRO A 82 -10.52 3.57 -18.24
N PHE A 83 -10.38 4.22 -17.08
CA PHE A 83 -11.30 5.23 -16.56
C PHE A 83 -10.67 6.63 -16.50
N ASN A 84 -9.47 6.80 -17.09
CA ASN A 84 -8.76 8.09 -17.13
C ASN A 84 -9.15 8.96 -18.34
N GLU A 85 -9.99 8.44 -19.27
CA GLU A 85 -10.38 9.11 -20.52
C GLU A 85 -11.82 9.67 -20.50
N ILE A 86 -12.39 9.89 -19.30
CA ILE A 86 -13.69 10.57 -19.12
C ILE A 86 -13.49 11.79 -18.23
#